data_AF-A0A7C0ZKE6-F1
#
_entry.id   AF-A0A7C0ZKE6-F1
#
_cell.length_a   1.000
_cell.length_b   1.000
_cell.length_c   1.000
_cell.angle_alpha   90.00
_cell.angle_beta   90.00
_cell.angle_gamma   90.00
#
_symmetry.space_group_name_H-M   'P 1'
#
loop_
_entity.id
_entity.type
_entity.pdbx_description
1 polymer ?
#
loop_
_entity_poly.entity_id
_entity_poly.type
_entity_poly.pdbx_seq_one_letter_code
_entity_poly.pdbx_strand_id
1 'polypeptide(L)'
;MNELFDLISFQSSRLTTMSYSTSFSMGIRLFSKRYRYPIYVIYGFVRFAGEIVDSLQESDARNYSNGSGKIRGWLSWKESG
;
A
#
# COMPACT_ATOMS: atom_id res chain seq x y z
N MET A 1 -22.84 -6.05 6.59
CA MET A 1 -21.84 -6.22 5.52
C MET A 1 -21.49 -7.70 5.47
N ASN A 2 -21.07 -8.26 4.34
CA ASN A 2 -20.83 -9.71 4.23
C ASN A 2 -19.64 -10.15 5.10
N GLU A 3 -19.84 -11.03 6.08
CA GLU A 3 -18.79 -11.48 7.02
C GLU A 3 -17.57 -12.08 6.32
N LEU A 4 -17.81 -12.80 5.21
CA LEU A 4 -16.74 -13.34 4.37
C LEU A 4 -15.89 -12.22 3.74
N PHE A 5 -16.53 -11.15 3.29
CA PHE A 5 -15.83 -10.01 2.69
C PHE A 5 -14.99 -9.27 3.73
N ASP A 6 -15.52 -9.05 4.93
CA ASP A 6 -14.82 -8.37 6.02
C ASP A 6 -13.60 -9.19 6.49
N LEU A 7 -13.75 -10.52 6.57
CA LEU A 7 -12.67 -11.43 6.91
C LEU A 7 -11.55 -11.39 5.87
N ILE A 8 -11.89 -11.58 4.59
CA ILE A 8 -10.91 -11.58 3.49
C ILE A 8 -10.21 -10.22 3.43
N SER A 9 -10.97 -9.12 3.45
CA SER A 9 -10.43 -7.76 3.37
C SER A 9 -9.44 -7.48 4.50
N PHE A 10 -9.77 -7.89 5.72
CA PHE A 10 -8.85 -7.75 6.85
C PHE A 10 -7.59 -8.61 6.69
N GLN A 11 -7.74 -9.89 6.31
CA GLN A 11 -6.61 -10.79 6.15
C GLN A 11 -5.64 -10.30 5.07
N SER A 12 -6.16 -9.89 3.91
CA SER A 12 -5.37 -9.31 2.83
C SER A 12 -4.64 -8.05 3.30
N SER A 13 -5.34 -7.13 3.97
CA SER A 13 -4.74 -5.89 4.47
C SER A 13 -3.63 -6.15 5.50
N ARG A 14 -3.86 -7.09 6.42
CA ARG A 14 -2.86 -7.50 7.41
C ARG A 14 -1.65 -8.15 6.75
N LEU A 15 -1.86 -9.06 5.79
CA LEU A 15 -0.79 -9.72 5.05
C LEU A 15 0.07 -8.70 4.32
N THR A 16 -0.54 -7.81 3.54
CA THR A 16 0.14 -6.70 2.85
C THR A 16 0.98 -5.89 3.80
N THR A 17 0.43 -5.49 4.96
CA THR A 17 1.17 -4.71 5.96
C THR A 17 2.42 -5.43 6.47
N MET A 18 2.30 -6.74 6.75
CA MET A 18 3.40 -7.57 7.23
C MET A 18 4.46 -7.83 6.15
N SER A 19 4.06 -7.98 4.89
CA SER A 19 4.94 -8.21 3.76
C SER A 19 5.74 -6.96 3.38
N TYR A 20 5.13 -5.77 3.47
CA TYR A 20 5.78 -4.51 3.10
C TYR A 20 6.65 -3.90 4.20
N SER A 21 6.32 -4.12 5.48
CA SER A 21 7.13 -3.58 6.58
C SER A 21 6.96 -4.34 7.89
N THR A 22 8.03 -5.06 8.27
CA THR A 22 8.14 -5.75 9.56
C THR A 22 8.18 -4.76 10.73
N SER A 23 8.90 -3.65 10.59
CA SER A 23 9.01 -2.58 11.60
C SER A 23 7.67 -1.88 11.84
N PHE A 24 6.96 -1.50 10.77
CA PHE A 24 5.65 -0.88 10.91
C PHE A 24 4.64 -1.85 11.54
N SER A 25 4.63 -3.11 11.09
CA SER A 25 3.81 -4.17 11.70
C SER A 25 4.12 -4.40 13.18
N MET A 26 5.37 -4.19 13.59
CA MET A 26 5.76 -4.23 15.00
C MET A 26 5.26 -2.99 15.75
N GLY A 27 5.33 -1.80 15.15
CA GLY A 27 4.74 -0.58 15.69
C GLY A 27 3.22 -0.70 15.94
N ILE A 28 2.48 -1.34 15.03
CA ILE A 28 1.03 -1.58 15.21
C ILE A 28 0.76 -2.39 16.49
N ARG A 29 1.65 -3.32 16.87
CA ARG A 29 1.48 -4.14 18.08
C ARG A 29 1.60 -3.33 19.38
N LEU A 30 2.19 -2.14 19.35
CA LEU A 30 2.28 -1.25 20.51
C LEU A 30 0.94 -0.58 20.84
N PHE A 31 0.01 -0.50 19.89
CA PHE A 31 -1.33 0.02 20.16
C PHE A 31 -2.22 -1.00 20.86
N SER A 32 -3.23 -0.51 21.57
CA SER A 32 -4.27 -1.37 22.15
C SER A 32 -5.00 -2.19 21.09
N LYS A 33 -5.49 -3.38 21.45
CA LYS A 33 -6.06 -4.36 20.50
C LYS A 33 -7.18 -3.77 19.62
N ARG A 34 -7.99 -2.85 20.17
CA ARG A 34 -9.10 -2.19 19.44
C ARG A 34 -8.63 -1.35 18.24
N TYR A 35 -7.41 -0.83 18.25
CA TYR A 35 -6.90 0.02 17.17
C TYR A 35 -6.11 -0.74 16.11
N ARG A 36 -5.65 -1.95 16.40
CA ARG A 36 -4.82 -2.71 15.45
C ARG A 36 -5.60 -3.05 14.18
N TYR A 37 -6.85 -3.48 14.34
CA TYR A 37 -7.74 -3.82 13.22
C TYR A 37 -7.92 -2.64 12.24
N PRO A 38 -8.39 -1.45 12.68
CA PRO A 38 -8.57 -0.33 11.76
C PRO A 38 -7.25 0.15 11.15
N ILE A 39 -6.12 0.08 11.87
CA ILE A 39 -4.82 0.45 11.30
C ILE A 39 -4.42 -0.48 10.14
N TYR A 40 -4.57 -1.79 10.30
CA TYR A 40 -4.29 -2.75 9.23
C TYR A 40 -5.18 -2.48 8.00
N VAL A 41 -6.47 -2.25 8.21
CA VAL A 41 -7.42 -2.01 7.10
C VAL A 41 -7.09 -0.72 6.35
N ILE A 42 -6.79 0.38 7.05
CA ILE A 42 -6.43 1.65 6.41
C ILE A 42 -5.14 1.51 5.61
N TYR A 43 -4.11 0.88 6.21
CA TYR A 43 -2.85 0.67 5.51
C TYR A 43 -3.04 -0.19 4.25
N GLY A 44 -3.76 -1.31 4.37
CA GLY A 44 -4.06 -2.19 3.25
C GLY A 44 -4.78 -1.45 2.12
N PHE A 45 -5.84 -0.71 2.44
CA PHE A 45 -6.60 0.07 1.46
C PHE A 45 -5.73 1.08 0.69
N VAL A 46 -4.97 1.91 1.41
CA VAL A 46 -4.10 2.90 0.77
C VAL A 46 -3.00 2.24 -0.05
N ARG A 47 -2.44 1.11 0.42
CA ARG A 47 -1.40 0.39 -0.32
C ARG A 47 -1.95 -0.18 -1.61
N PHE A 48 -3.10 -0.85 -1.58
CA PHE A 48 -3.73 -1.39 -2.78
C PHE A 48 -4.08 -0.28 -3.78
N ALA A 49 -4.62 0.85 -3.32
CA ALA A 49 -4.87 1.99 -4.19
C ALA A 49 -3.59 2.50 -4.85
N GLY A 50 -2.48 2.60 -4.10
CA GLY A 50 -1.17 2.95 -4.64
C GLY A 50 -0.69 1.98 -5.72
N GLU A 51 -0.73 0.67 -5.46
CA GLU A 51 -0.30 -0.36 -6.43
C GLU A 51 -1.16 -0.36 -7.70
N ILE A 52 -2.47 -0.15 -7.57
CA ILE A 52 -3.39 -0.06 -8.72
C ILE A 52 -3.03 1.18 -9.55
N VAL A 53 -2.83 2.33 -8.91
CA VAL A 53 -2.44 3.58 -9.60
C VAL A 53 -1.07 3.43 -10.27
N ASP A 54 -0.09 2.83 -9.59
CA ASP A 54 1.25 2.57 -10.14
C ASP A 54 1.16 1.65 -11.38
N SER A 55 0.35 0.59 -11.31
CA SER A 55 0.15 -0.35 -12.43
C SER A 55 -0.52 0.30 -13.65
N LEU A 56 -1.48 1.20 -13.42
CA LEU A 56 -2.13 1.95 -14.49
C LEU A 56 -1.19 3.00 -15.09
N GLN A 57 -0.42 3.70 -14.26
CA GLN A 57 0.57 4.67 -14.74
C GLN A 57 1.69 4.00 -15.53
N GLU A 58 2.12 2.78 -15.18
CA GLU A 58 3.09 2.02 -15.97
C GLU A 58 2.54 1.64 -17.37
N SER A 59 1.24 1.40 -17.46
CA SER A 59 0.56 1.14 -18.74
C SER A 59 0.48 2.39 -19.63
N ASP A 60 0.29 3.57 -19.03
CA ASP A 60 0.27 4.87 -19.73
C ASP A 60 1.68 5.41 -20.02
N ALA A 61 2.65 5.15 -19.15
CA ALA A 61 4.04 5.60 -19.29
C ALA A 61 4.78 4.90 -20.45
N ARG A 62 4.41 3.65 -20.78
CA ARG A 62 4.83 3.01 -22.04
C ARG A 62 4.39 3.79 -23.28
N ASN A 63 3.32 4.57 -23.19
CA ASN A 63 2.88 5.47 -24.26
C ASN A 63 3.51 6.88 -24.16
N TYR A 64 4.07 7.26 -23.00
CA TYR A 64 4.61 8.60 -22.73
C TYR A 64 6.14 8.71 -22.79
N SER A 65 6.87 7.64 -23.17
CA SER A 65 8.33 7.67 -23.31
C SER A 65 8.87 8.55 -24.46
N ASN A 66 8.07 9.45 -25.02
CA ASN A 66 8.52 10.50 -25.95
C ASN A 66 8.42 11.93 -25.35
N GLY A 67 8.14 12.11 -24.06
CA GLY A 67 8.15 13.47 -23.53
C GLY A 67 7.98 13.63 -22.03
N SER A 68 8.94 14.35 -21.45
CA SER A 68 8.91 15.07 -20.16
C SER A 68 9.50 14.36 -18.92
N GLY A 69 10.70 14.81 -18.54
CA GLY A 69 11.49 14.39 -17.40
C GLY A 69 10.99 14.85 -16.02
N LYS A 70 9.69 14.75 -15.73
CA LYS A 70 9.13 15.10 -14.40
C LYS A 70 8.95 13.91 -13.45
N ILE A 71 9.05 12.68 -13.96
CA ILE A 71 8.72 11.44 -13.21
C ILE A 71 9.93 10.92 -12.41
N ARG A 72 11.15 11.36 -12.72
CA ARG A 72 12.38 10.89 -12.03
C ARG A 72 12.54 11.38 -10.59
N GLY A 73 11.85 12.46 -10.19
CA GLY A 73 11.96 13.02 -8.83
C GLY A 73 11.28 12.17 -7.75
N TRP A 74 10.16 11.52 -8.08
CA TRP A 74 9.41 10.67 -7.14
C TRP A 74 10.06 9.29 -6.94
N LEU A 75 10.67 8.74 -8.00
CA LEU A 75 11.40 7.47 -7.93
C LEU A 75 12.66 7.59 -7.07
N SER A 76 13.37 8.72 -7.15
CA SER A 76 14.55 9.02 -6.33
C SER A 76 14.25 9.07 -4.82
N TRP A 77 13.03 9.46 -4.43
CA TRP A 77 12.60 9.49 -3.03
C TRP A 77 12.26 8.09 -2.49
N LYS A 78 11.93 7.13 -3.37
CA LYS A 78 11.59 5.75 -3.03
C LYS A 78 12.84 4.88 -2.79
N GLU A 79 13.98 5.24 -3.39
CA GLU A 79 15.26 4.52 -3.29
C GLU A 79 16.20 5.05 -2.19
N SER A 80 15.90 6.22 -1.61
CA SER A 80 16.77 6.89 -0.61
C SER A 80 16.35 6.61 0.84
N GLY A 81 15.51 5.60 1.08
CA GLY A 81 14.99 5.23 2.41
C GLY A 81 15.31 3.80 2.81
#